data_AF-A0A7X9BCK8-F1
#
_entry.id   AF-A0A7X9BCK8-F1
#
_cell.length_a   1.000
_cell.length_b   1.000
_cell.length_c   1.000
_cell.angle_alpha   90.00
_cell.angle_beta   90.00
_cell.angle_gamma   90.00
#
_symmetry.space_group_name_H-M   'P 1'
#
loop_
_entity.id
_entity.type
_entity.pdbx_description
1 polymer ?
#
loop_
_entity_poly.entity_id
_entity_poly.type
_entity_poly.pdbx_seq_one_letter_code
_entity_poly.pdbx_strand_id
1 'polypeptide(L)'
;MLALAMKSEFDYDIDIKKVLFMLAIHEIGEAVIGDFTQFDISKEAKEKIERQAVHKILRDLLSGDEVEGLFLEFDEQKTPEAKFAYQCDKLEFDLQSKLYDEEGCVDLNNQPHNNAIKDKTVKGLLENGASFGEMCLSFGQQNYPYDENFRLVSNHALGHKIGRPRQRK
;
A
#
# COMPACT_ATOMS: atom_id res chain seq x y z
N MET A 1 -3.52 -1.54 -11.20
CA MET A 1 -2.76 -1.45 -12.48
C MET A 1 -1.29 -1.75 -12.30
N LEU A 2 -0.67 -1.30 -11.19
CA LEU A 2 0.75 -1.51 -10.89
C LEU A 2 1.21 -2.98 -11.02
N ALA A 3 0.49 -3.93 -10.44
CA ALA A 3 0.83 -5.36 -10.50
C ALA A 3 1.02 -5.89 -11.94
N LEU A 4 0.17 -5.47 -12.87
CA LEU A 4 0.29 -5.85 -14.29
C LEU A 4 1.53 -5.24 -14.94
N ALA A 5 1.81 -3.96 -14.67
CA ALA A 5 3.00 -3.29 -15.17
C ALA A 5 4.28 -3.92 -14.61
N MET A 6 4.36 -4.12 -13.29
CA MET A 6 5.50 -4.75 -12.63
C MET A 6 5.75 -6.16 -13.18
N LYS A 7 4.71 -6.98 -13.36
CA LYS A 7 4.87 -8.30 -13.96
C LYS A 7 5.36 -8.23 -15.41
N SER A 8 4.78 -7.33 -16.22
CA SER A 8 5.09 -7.22 -17.64
C SER A 8 6.51 -6.73 -17.89
N GLU A 9 6.96 -5.71 -17.16
CA GLU A 9 8.25 -5.06 -17.37
C GLU A 9 9.42 -5.86 -16.80
N PHE A 10 9.21 -6.59 -15.70
CA PHE A 10 10.28 -7.30 -14.99
C PHE A 10 10.15 -8.83 -15.05
N ASP A 11 9.20 -9.36 -15.81
CA ASP A 11 8.98 -10.79 -16.07
C ASP A 11 8.91 -11.68 -14.81
N TYR A 12 8.12 -11.25 -13.82
CA TYR A 12 7.90 -12.04 -12.60
C TYR A 12 7.21 -13.39 -12.89
N ASP A 13 7.77 -14.47 -12.35
CA ASP A 13 7.19 -15.81 -12.37
C ASP A 13 6.17 -16.01 -11.24
N ILE A 14 4.94 -15.56 -11.49
CA ILE A 14 3.82 -15.54 -10.55
C ILE A 14 2.49 -15.77 -11.28
N ASP A 15 1.50 -16.34 -10.59
CA ASP A 15 0.12 -16.33 -11.07
C ASP A 15 -0.50 -14.93 -10.91
N ILE A 16 -0.47 -14.15 -11.99
CA ILE A 16 -1.01 -12.79 -11.99
C ILE A 16 -2.52 -12.73 -11.74
N LYS A 17 -3.29 -13.76 -12.14
CA LYS A 17 -4.73 -13.75 -11.86
C LYS A 17 -4.95 -13.85 -10.37
N LYS A 18 -4.25 -14.78 -9.71
CA LYS A 18 -4.31 -14.93 -8.25
C LYS A 18 -3.91 -13.64 -7.53
N VAL A 19 -2.82 -12.99 -7.94
CA VAL A 19 -2.39 -11.69 -7.39
C VAL A 19 -3.48 -10.62 -7.56
N LEU A 20 -4.10 -10.52 -8.73
CA LEU A 20 -5.17 -9.54 -8.96
C LEU A 20 -6.39 -9.79 -8.09
N PHE A 21 -6.79 -11.06 -7.91
CA PHE A 21 -7.87 -11.41 -6.99
C PHE A 21 -7.51 -11.09 -5.54
N MET A 22 -6.29 -11.41 -5.12
CA MET A 22 -5.77 -11.12 -3.79
C MET A 22 -5.79 -9.61 -3.50
N LEU A 23 -5.25 -8.79 -4.41
CA LEU A 23 -5.28 -7.33 -4.29
C LEU A 23 -6.70 -6.77 -4.30
N ALA A 24 -7.65 -7.39 -5.01
CA ALA A 24 -9.04 -6.92 -5.02
C ALA A 24 -9.76 -7.13 -3.69
N ILE A 25 -9.31 -8.07 -2.85
CA ILE A 25 -10.00 -8.48 -1.62
C ILE A 25 -9.21 -8.22 -0.35
N HIS A 26 -7.92 -7.88 -0.43
CA HIS A 26 -7.04 -7.78 0.74
C HIS A 26 -7.49 -6.77 1.80
N GLU A 27 -8.24 -5.73 1.44
CA GLU A 27 -8.79 -4.71 2.37
C GLU A 27 -10.30 -4.89 2.62
N ILE A 28 -10.90 -6.04 2.29
CA ILE A 28 -12.36 -6.21 2.39
C ILE A 28 -12.88 -6.04 3.83
N GLY A 29 -12.05 -6.34 4.84
CA GLY A 29 -12.39 -6.15 6.25
C GLY A 29 -12.58 -4.68 6.63
N GLU A 30 -11.89 -3.76 5.95
CA GLU A 30 -11.93 -2.32 6.22
C GLU A 30 -13.28 -1.69 5.90
N ALA A 31 -14.10 -2.34 5.06
CA ALA A 31 -15.50 -1.97 4.86
C ALA A 31 -16.35 -2.06 6.15
N VAL A 32 -15.88 -2.79 7.16
CA VAL A 32 -16.56 -2.96 8.46
C VAL A 32 -15.81 -2.27 9.59
N ILE A 33 -14.48 -2.38 9.64
CA ILE A 33 -13.68 -1.86 10.75
C ILE A 33 -13.19 -0.42 10.52
N GLY A 34 -13.24 0.08 9.28
CA GLY A 34 -12.59 1.31 8.83
C GLY A 34 -11.12 1.09 8.42
N ASP A 35 -10.54 2.06 7.71
CA ASP A 35 -9.12 2.04 7.35
C ASP A 35 -8.28 2.48 8.56
N PHE A 36 -7.72 1.49 9.27
CA PHE A 36 -6.79 1.72 10.36
C PHE A 36 -5.35 1.56 9.87
N THR A 37 -4.55 2.62 10.04
CA THR A 37 -3.14 2.57 9.66
C THR A 37 -2.28 1.96 10.78
N GLN A 38 -1.02 1.65 10.45
CA GLN A 38 0.00 1.26 11.43
C GLN A 38 0.27 2.32 12.51
N PHE A 39 -0.22 3.55 12.33
CA PHE A 39 -0.08 4.66 13.28
C PHE A 39 -1.29 4.76 14.23
N ASP A 40 -2.37 4.03 13.98
CA ASP A 40 -3.62 4.11 14.76
C ASP A 40 -3.73 2.99 15.79
N ILE A 41 -3.43 1.75 15.38
CA ILE A 41 -3.51 0.54 16.24
C ILE A 41 -2.34 -0.40 15.99
N SER A 42 -2.10 -1.34 16.90
CA SER A 42 -1.07 -2.37 16.68
C SER A 42 -1.47 -3.34 15.58
N LYS A 43 -0.47 -3.94 14.92
CA LYS A 43 -0.67 -4.95 13.88
C LYS A 43 -1.54 -6.11 14.37
N GLU A 44 -1.26 -6.64 15.56
CA GLU A 44 -2.00 -7.77 16.14
C GLU A 44 -3.45 -7.40 16.46
N ALA A 45 -3.70 -6.16 16.87
CA ALA A 45 -5.05 -5.67 17.10
C ALA A 45 -5.82 -5.55 15.78
N LYS A 46 -5.22 -4.97 14.73
CA LYS A 46 -5.81 -4.86 13.38
C LYS A 46 -6.15 -6.24 12.82
N GLU A 47 -5.16 -7.14 12.76
CA GLU A 47 -5.34 -8.51 12.25
C GLU A 47 -6.50 -9.24 12.93
N LYS A 48 -6.62 -9.11 14.25
CA LYS A 48 -7.68 -9.77 15.01
C LYS A 48 -9.07 -9.27 14.64
N ILE A 49 -9.28 -7.95 14.59
CA ILE A 49 -10.59 -7.36 14.29
C ILE A 49 -10.93 -7.51 12.80
N GLU A 50 -9.92 -7.42 11.94
CA GLU A 50 -10.07 -7.53 10.49
C GLU A 50 -10.44 -8.95 10.08
N ARG A 51 -9.76 -9.97 10.61
CA ARG A 51 -10.11 -11.37 10.35
C ARG A 51 -11.55 -11.70 10.76
N GLN A 52 -12.02 -11.13 11.88
CA GLN A 52 -13.42 -11.30 12.30
C GLN A 52 -14.41 -10.64 11.34
N ALA A 53 -14.06 -9.46 10.83
CA ALA A 53 -14.86 -8.75 9.84
C ALA A 53 -14.92 -9.51 8.51
N VAL A 54 -13.76 -9.93 7.98
CA VAL A 54 -13.64 -10.72 6.75
C VAL A 54 -14.48 -11.99 6.84
N HIS A 55 -14.30 -12.77 7.90
CA HIS A 55 -15.09 -13.99 8.12
C HIS A 55 -16.61 -13.70 8.12
N LYS A 56 -17.03 -12.62 8.79
CA LYS A 56 -18.44 -12.21 8.83
C LYS A 56 -18.98 -11.80 7.46
N ILE A 57 -18.17 -11.15 6.62
CA ILE A 57 -18.55 -10.73 5.26
C ILE A 57 -18.69 -11.96 4.34
N LEU A 58 -17.77 -12.92 4.46
CA LEU A 58 -17.62 -14.00 3.50
C LEU A 58 -18.40 -15.27 3.83
N ARG A 59 -18.72 -15.54 5.10
CA ARG A 59 -19.33 -16.81 5.57
C ARG A 59 -20.61 -17.25 4.84
N ASP A 60 -21.37 -16.31 4.28
CA ASP A 60 -22.67 -16.56 3.65
C ASP A 60 -22.55 -16.62 2.10
N LEU A 61 -21.33 -16.47 1.55
CA LEU A 61 -21.05 -16.57 0.12
C LEU A 61 -20.72 -18.00 -0.30
N LEU A 62 -21.15 -18.40 -1.50
CA LEU A 62 -20.88 -19.72 -2.07
C LEU A 62 -19.37 -20.05 -2.14
N SER A 63 -18.53 -19.04 -2.41
CA SER A 63 -17.07 -19.15 -2.46
C SER A 63 -16.39 -18.48 -1.25
N GLY A 64 -17.10 -18.34 -0.12
CA GLY A 64 -16.60 -17.62 1.06
C GLY A 64 -15.25 -18.12 1.56
N ASP A 65 -15.12 -19.44 1.73
CA ASP A 65 -13.89 -20.08 2.24
C ASP A 65 -12.69 -19.87 1.31
N GLU A 66 -12.90 -19.89 -0.01
CA GLU A 66 -11.85 -19.67 -1.01
C GLU A 66 -11.34 -18.22 -0.95
N VAL A 67 -12.26 -17.26 -0.86
CA VAL A 67 -11.92 -15.83 -0.78
C VAL A 67 -11.27 -15.51 0.58
N GLU A 68 -11.75 -16.11 1.67
CA GLU A 68 -11.13 -15.97 3.00
C GLU A 68 -9.71 -16.57 2.98
N GLY A 69 -9.50 -17.69 2.29
CA GLY A 69 -8.18 -18.26 2.06
C GLY A 69 -7.21 -17.31 1.35
N LEU A 70 -7.66 -16.60 0.31
CA LEU A 70 -6.84 -15.59 -0.38
C LEU A 70 -6.48 -14.42 0.53
N PHE A 71 -7.42 -13.96 1.36
CA PHE A 71 -7.18 -12.91 2.35
C PHE A 71 -6.10 -13.34 3.35
N LEU A 72 -6.25 -14.54 3.92
CA LEU A 72 -5.28 -15.08 4.89
C LEU A 72 -3.90 -15.29 4.25
N GLU A 73 -3.85 -15.73 2.99
CA GLU A 73 -2.58 -15.89 2.28
C GLU A 73 -1.85 -14.55 2.08
N PHE A 74 -2.59 -13.47 1.77
CA PHE A 74 -2.02 -12.12 1.69
C PHE A 74 -1.41 -11.69 3.01
N ASP A 75 -2.15 -11.83 4.12
CA ASP A 75 -1.71 -11.45 5.47
C ASP A 75 -0.45 -12.22 5.91
N GLU A 76 -0.37 -13.51 5.57
CA GLU A 76 0.78 -14.33 5.94
C GLU A 76 2.06 -13.97 5.19
N GLN A 77 1.96 -13.42 3.98
CA GLN A 77 3.09 -12.98 3.15
C GLN A 77 4.15 -14.07 2.91
N LYS A 78 3.74 -15.33 2.81
CA LYS A 78 4.66 -16.47 2.64
C LYS A 78 4.87 -16.87 1.19
N THR A 79 3.81 -16.81 0.38
CA THR A 79 3.85 -17.23 -1.04
C THR A 79 4.47 -16.16 -1.93
N PRO A 80 5.02 -16.53 -3.11
CA PRO A 80 5.51 -15.55 -4.09
C PRO A 80 4.44 -14.53 -4.47
N GLU A 81 3.20 -14.99 -4.70
CA GLU A 81 2.06 -14.13 -5.03
C GLU A 81 1.73 -13.14 -3.91
N ALA A 82 1.67 -13.60 -2.65
CA ALA A 82 1.38 -12.73 -1.52
C ALA A 82 2.48 -11.68 -1.28
N LYS A 83 3.75 -12.07 -1.40
CA LYS A 83 4.88 -11.12 -1.29
C LYS A 83 4.87 -10.09 -2.40
N PHE A 84 4.55 -10.51 -3.63
CA PHE A 84 4.44 -9.60 -4.76
C PHE A 84 3.23 -8.66 -4.62
N ALA A 85 2.08 -9.18 -4.21
CA ALA A 85 0.88 -8.40 -3.96
C ALA A 85 1.12 -7.36 -2.84
N TYR A 86 1.75 -7.76 -1.74
CA TYR A 86 2.06 -6.85 -0.64
C TYR A 86 2.97 -5.68 -1.07
N GLN A 87 4.00 -5.96 -1.88
CA GLN A 87 4.85 -4.90 -2.42
C GLN A 87 4.09 -3.99 -3.41
N CYS A 88 3.16 -4.54 -4.19
CA CYS A 88 2.29 -3.73 -5.05
C CYS A 88 1.38 -2.80 -4.26
N ASP A 89 0.74 -3.30 -3.20
CA ASP A 89 -0.09 -2.51 -2.29
C ASP A 89 0.71 -1.30 -1.74
N LYS A 90 1.89 -1.55 -1.17
CA LYS A 90 2.72 -0.47 -0.60
C LYS A 90 3.26 0.51 -1.62
N LEU A 91 3.75 0.03 -2.76
CA LEU A 91 4.30 0.92 -3.78
C LEU A 91 3.20 1.75 -4.46
N GLU A 92 1.98 1.22 -4.58
CA GLU A 92 0.85 2.01 -5.09
C GLU A 92 0.65 3.25 -4.23
N PHE A 93 0.52 3.07 -2.91
CA PHE A 93 0.30 4.18 -1.98
C PHE A 93 1.42 5.22 -2.06
N ASP A 94 2.68 4.78 -2.14
CA ASP A 94 3.84 5.66 -2.25
C ASP A 94 3.79 6.51 -3.53
N LEU A 95 3.47 5.88 -4.67
CA LEU A 95 3.36 6.56 -5.96
C LEU A 95 2.16 7.52 -5.99
N GLN A 96 1.03 7.10 -5.44
CA GLN A 96 -0.17 7.94 -5.36
C GLN A 96 0.05 9.15 -4.43
N SER A 97 0.78 8.97 -3.34
CA SER A 97 1.20 10.05 -2.44
C SER A 97 2.09 11.07 -3.16
N LYS A 98 3.05 10.61 -3.96
CA LYS A 98 3.89 11.47 -4.80
C LYS A 98 3.08 12.25 -5.83
N LEU A 99 2.08 11.62 -6.46
CA LEU A 99 1.19 12.32 -7.39
C LEU A 99 0.38 13.42 -6.69
N TYR A 100 -0.24 13.12 -5.55
CA TYR A 100 -1.01 14.11 -4.80
C TYR A 100 -0.15 15.29 -4.32
N ASP A 101 1.07 15.02 -3.91
CA ASP A 101 2.04 16.05 -3.53
C ASP A 101 2.42 16.95 -4.72
N GLU A 102 2.73 16.37 -5.88
CA GLU A 102 3.03 17.11 -7.11
C GLU A 102 1.85 17.96 -7.63
N GLU A 103 0.62 17.49 -7.39
CA GLU A 103 -0.61 18.19 -7.77
C GLU A 103 -1.03 19.28 -6.76
N GLY A 104 -0.35 19.38 -5.61
CA GLY A 104 -0.66 20.32 -4.54
C GLY A 104 -1.94 19.95 -3.78
N CYS A 105 -2.29 18.66 -3.74
CA CYS A 105 -3.47 18.14 -3.06
C CYS A 105 -3.27 17.93 -1.55
N VAL A 106 -2.03 18.08 -1.04
CA VAL A 106 -1.68 17.78 0.35
C VAL A 106 -1.21 19.04 1.06
N ASP A 107 -1.88 19.38 2.16
CA ASP A 107 -1.44 20.42 3.10
C ASP A 107 -1.01 19.77 4.42
N LEU A 108 0.30 19.72 4.67
CA LEU A 108 0.87 19.17 5.90
C LEU A 108 0.69 20.08 7.13
N ASN A 109 0.31 21.36 6.94
CA ASN A 109 0.22 22.32 8.05
C ASN A 109 -1.11 22.23 8.81
N ASN A 110 -2.12 21.59 8.24
CA ASN A 110 -3.46 21.53 8.80
C ASN A 110 -4.01 20.10 8.86
N GLN A 111 -3.38 19.27 9.72
CA GLN A 111 -3.73 17.86 9.87
C GLN A 111 -3.88 17.45 11.35
N PRO A 112 -4.90 17.95 12.06
CA PRO A 112 -5.02 17.79 13.52
C PRO A 112 -5.17 16.33 14.00
N HIS A 113 -5.53 15.41 13.10
CA HIS A 113 -5.73 13.99 13.40
C HIS A 113 -4.68 13.07 12.73
N ASN A 114 -3.62 13.63 12.13
CA ASN A 114 -2.57 12.80 11.55
C ASN A 114 -1.71 12.18 12.66
N ASN A 115 -1.81 10.86 12.85
CA ASN A 115 -0.96 10.14 13.80
C ASN A 115 0.42 9.83 13.23
N ALA A 116 0.60 9.82 11.90
CA ALA A 116 1.87 9.52 11.24
C ALA A 116 2.98 10.52 11.61
N ILE A 117 2.66 11.80 11.82
CA ILE A 117 3.66 12.82 12.24
C ILE A 117 4.26 12.56 13.63
N LYS A 118 3.70 11.64 14.42
CA LYS A 118 4.27 11.21 15.71
C LYS A 118 5.34 10.14 15.52
N ASP A 119 5.36 9.46 14.38
CA ASP A 119 6.40 8.49 14.06
C ASP A 119 7.75 9.20 13.87
N LYS A 120 8.81 8.61 14.41
CA LYS A 120 10.14 9.24 14.41
C LYS A 120 10.73 9.33 13.01
N THR A 121 10.48 8.33 12.17
CA THR A 121 11.00 8.28 10.80
C THR A 121 10.26 9.30 9.94
N VAL A 122 8.93 9.31 10.00
CA VAL A 122 8.10 10.30 9.29
C VAL A 122 8.49 11.72 9.69
N LYS A 123 8.54 12.00 11.00
CA LYS A 123 8.92 13.32 11.52
C LYS A 123 10.32 13.74 11.05
N GLY A 124 11.30 12.85 11.15
CA GLY A 124 12.67 13.14 10.73
C GLY A 124 12.79 13.44 9.23
N LEU A 125 12.05 12.73 8.38
CA LEU A 125 12.03 12.98 6.94
C LEU A 125 11.45 14.37 6.62
N LEU A 126 10.32 14.73 7.23
CA LEU A 126 9.67 16.03 7.02
C LEU A 126 10.51 17.19 7.56
N GLU A 127 11.10 17.06 8.75
CA GLU A 127 11.98 18.08 9.34
C GLU A 127 13.27 18.30 8.53
N ASN A 128 13.73 17.28 7.80
CA ASN A 128 14.86 17.38 6.86
C ASN A 128 14.47 17.95 5.48
N GLY A 129 13.22 18.38 5.32
CA GLY A 129 12.75 19.08 4.12
C GLY A 129 12.17 18.18 3.03
N ALA A 130 11.94 16.89 3.30
CA ALA A 130 11.22 16.03 2.36
C ALA A 130 9.78 16.53 2.16
N SER A 131 9.31 16.53 0.93
CA SER A 131 7.89 16.72 0.62
C SER A 131 7.03 15.54 1.09
N PHE A 132 5.70 15.63 1.03
CA PHE A 132 4.84 14.52 1.45
C PHE A 132 5.12 13.25 0.64
N GLY A 133 5.23 13.38 -0.69
CA GLY A 133 5.52 12.27 -1.58
C GLY A 133 6.91 11.67 -1.36
N GLU A 134 7.92 12.52 -1.15
CA GLU A 134 9.28 12.08 -0.85
C GLU A 134 9.36 11.36 0.49
N MET A 135 8.61 11.84 1.49
CA MET A 135 8.49 11.20 2.79
C MET A 135 7.87 9.81 2.66
N CYS A 136 6.74 9.66 1.95
CA CYS A 136 6.09 8.36 1.74
C CYS A 136 7.03 7.37 1.04
N LEU A 137 7.61 7.74 -0.10
CA LEU A 137 8.56 6.90 -0.84
C LEU A 137 9.76 6.49 0.04
N SER A 138 10.36 7.43 0.76
CA SER A 138 11.53 7.16 1.62
C SER A 138 11.17 6.30 2.82
N PHE A 139 10.00 6.51 3.43
CA PHE A 139 9.48 5.68 4.50
C PHE A 139 9.22 4.25 4.00
N GLY A 140 8.59 4.11 2.83
CA GLY A 140 8.30 2.81 2.23
C GLY A 140 9.57 2.00 1.94
N GLN A 141 10.60 2.64 1.37
CA GLN A 141 11.90 2.00 1.12
C GLN A 141 12.62 1.48 2.38
N GLN A 142 12.35 2.09 3.54
CA GLN A 142 12.95 1.72 4.83
C GLN A 142 12.16 0.62 5.56
N ASN A 143 10.84 0.59 5.40
CA ASN A 143 9.95 -0.23 6.23
C ASN A 143 9.33 -1.42 5.48
N TYR A 144 9.23 -1.36 4.15
CA TYR A 144 8.62 -2.41 3.35
C TYR A 144 9.68 -3.28 2.64
N PRO A 145 9.38 -4.58 2.42
CA PRO A 145 10.33 -5.54 1.87
C PRO A 145 10.40 -5.43 0.34
N TYR A 146 10.62 -4.22 -0.19
CA TYR A 146 10.80 -4.02 -1.63
C TYR A 146 12.04 -4.77 -2.12
N ASP A 147 11.83 -5.64 -3.12
CA ASP A 147 12.89 -6.24 -3.92
C ASP A 147 13.57 -5.18 -4.81
N GLU A 148 14.55 -5.62 -5.59
CA GLU A 148 15.34 -4.74 -6.46
C GLU A 148 14.47 -3.96 -7.47
N ASN A 149 13.49 -4.59 -8.10
CA ASN A 149 12.67 -3.95 -9.11
C ASN A 149 11.69 -2.95 -8.50
N PHE A 150 11.05 -3.28 -7.38
CA PHE A 150 10.21 -2.33 -6.65
C PHE A 150 11.02 -1.12 -6.16
N ARG A 151 12.26 -1.35 -5.70
CA ARG A 151 13.19 -0.26 -5.35
C ARG A 151 13.59 0.58 -6.55
N LEU A 152 13.81 -0.01 -7.73
CA LEU A 152 14.11 0.72 -8.95
C LEU A 152 12.98 1.70 -9.31
N VAL A 153 11.73 1.24 -9.28
CA VAL A 153 10.57 2.11 -9.56
C VAL A 153 10.41 3.19 -8.50
N SER A 154 10.53 2.84 -7.21
CA SER A 154 10.47 3.80 -6.11
C SER A 154 11.56 4.88 -6.21
N ASN A 155 12.81 4.50 -6.51
CA ASN A 155 13.92 5.43 -6.73
C ASN A 155 13.68 6.33 -7.95
N HIS A 156 13.11 5.79 -9.02
CA HIS A 156 12.73 6.58 -10.17
C HIS A 156 11.72 7.68 -9.79
N ALA A 157 10.66 7.31 -9.06
CA ALA A 157 9.65 8.25 -8.59
C ALA A 157 10.20 9.30 -7.61
N LEU A 158 11.20 8.95 -6.79
CA LEU A 158 11.84 9.90 -5.89
C LEU A 158 12.61 10.99 -6.66
N GLY A 159 13.31 10.61 -7.72
CA GLY A 159 14.14 11.53 -8.52
C GLY A 159 13.43 12.27 -9.65
N HIS A 160 12.16 11.98 -9.93
CA HIS A 160 11.45 12.49 -11.10
C HIS A 160 10.05 12.99 -10.74
N LYS A 161 9.50 13.86 -11.59
CA LYS A 161 8.08 14.15 -11.59
C LYS A 161 7.33 13.02 -12.30
N ILE A 162 6.33 12.45 -11.64
CA ILE A 162 5.54 11.34 -12.19
C ILE A 162 4.11 11.75 -12.58
N GLY A 163 3.67 12.93 -12.17
CA GLY A 163 2.42 13.54 -12.62
C GLY A 163 2.50 14.03 -14.07
N ARG A 164 1.37 14.01 -14.78
CA ARG A 164 1.32 14.60 -16.13
C ARG A 164 1.46 16.11 -16.03
N PRO A 165 2.15 16.78 -16.97
CA PRO A 165 2.02 18.21 -17.10
C PRO A 165 0.55 18.53 -17.34
N ARG A 166 -0.07 19.36 -16.47
CA ARG A 166 -1.41 19.89 -16.73
C ARG A 166 -1.40 20.55 -18.12
N GLN A 167 -1.92 19.86 -19.13
CA GLN A 167 -2.38 20.53 -20.34
C GLN A 167 -3.52 21.42 -19.89
N ARG A 168 -3.25 22.72 -19.75
CA ARG A 168 -4.30 23.73 -19.56
C ARG A 168 -5.30 23.53 -20.71
N LYS A 169 -6.52 23.10 -20.38
CA LYS A 169 -7.65 23.22 -21.29
C LYS A 169 -7.98 24.70 -21.48
#